data_AF-A0A7V2QGE3-F1
#
_entry.id   AF-A0A7V2QGE3-F1
#
_cell.length_a   1.000
_cell.length_b   1.000
_cell.length_c   1.000
_cell.angle_alpha   90.00
_cell.angle_beta   90.00
_cell.angle_gamma   90.00
#
_symmetry.space_group_name_H-M   'P 1'
#
loop_
_entity.id
_entity.type
_entity.pdbx_description
1 polymer ?
#
loop_
_entity_poly.entity_id
_entity_poly.type
_entity_poly.pdbx_seq_one_letter_code
_entity_poly.pdbx_strand_id
1 'polypeptide(L)' 'MYHQITLVTWAFAPEWLTVEEASRLSGYSVNTIAWLAREGAIDIADGTELLIEKESLREFQESLLEIA' A
#
# COMPACT_ATOMS: atom_id res chain seq x y z
N MET A 1 -3.76 -5.98 19.96
CA MET A 1 -3.20 -4.61 19.92
C MET A 1 -3.56 -4.02 18.56
N TYR A 2 -4.47 -3.05 18.53
CA TYR A 2 -4.76 -2.30 17.29
C TYR A 2 -3.62 -1.28 17.11
N HIS A 3 -2.75 -1.49 16.13
CA HIS A 3 -1.82 -0.44 15.72
C HIS A 3 -2.65 0.67 15.08
N GLN A 4 -2.84 1.79 15.77
CA GLN A 4 -3.38 2.99 15.13
C GLN A 4 -2.36 3.47 14.11
N ILE A 5 -2.59 3.14 12.85
CA ILE A 5 -1.82 3.69 11.75
C ILE A 5 -2.31 5.11 11.53
N THR A 6 -1.42 6.06 11.81
CA THR A 6 -1.71 7.50 11.70
C THR A 6 -1.05 8.05 10.44
N LEU A 7 -1.46 9.24 9.99
CA LEU A 7 -0.79 9.96 8.90
C LEU A 7 0.73 10.09 9.14
N VAL A 8 1.15 10.14 10.41
CA VAL A 8 2.56 10.15 10.82
C VAL A 8 3.25 8.83 10.47
N THR A 9 2.58 7.69 10.66
CA THR A 9 3.11 6.36 10.31
C THR A 9 3.35 6.23 8.81
N TRP A 10 2.47 6.80 7.97
CA TRP A 10 2.65 6.86 6.52
C TRP A 10 3.80 7.79 6.11
N ALA A 11 3.94 8.95 6.76
CA ALA A 11 5.00 9.90 6.47
C ALA A 11 6.41 9.32 6.71
N PHE A 12 6.56 8.44 7.70
CA PHE A 12 7.84 7.80 8.02
C PHE A 12 8.05 6.43 7.36
N ALA A 13 7.04 5.88 6.69
CA ALA A 13 7.19 4.63 5.96
C ALA A 13 8.09 4.82 4.73
N PRO A 14 8.91 3.82 4.37
CA PRO A 14 9.75 3.90 3.18
C PRO A 14 8.91 4.08 1.92
N GLU A 15 9.51 4.65 0.88
CA GLU A 15 8.86 4.89 -0.40
C GLU A 15 8.43 3.58 -1.08
N TRP A 16 9.27 2.55 -0.94
CA TRP A 16 9.03 1.20 -1.44
C TRP A 16 8.73 0.27 -0.26
N LEU A 17 7.55 -0.32 -0.26
CA LEU A 17 7.02 -1.16 0.81
C LEU A 17 7.01 -2.62 0.37
N THR A 18 7.38 -3.52 1.26
CA THR A 18 7.06 -4.93 1.07
C THR A 18 5.53 -5.14 1.12
N VAL A 19 5.05 -6.25 0.56
CA VAL A 19 3.62 -6.60 0.59
C VAL A 19 3.07 -6.65 2.02
N GLU A 20 3.87 -7.10 2.99
CA GLU A 20 3.48 -7.10 4.40
C GLU A 20 3.35 -5.70 5.00
N GLU A 21 4.28 -4.80 4.68
CA GLU A 21 4.24 -3.41 5.15
C GLU A 21 3.08 -2.64 4.52
N ALA A 22 2.87 -2.80 3.21
CA ALA A 22 1.73 -2.26 2.49
C ALA A 22 0.40 -2.75 3.09
N SER A 23 0.31 -4.05 3.40
CA SER A 23 -0.86 -4.63 4.07
C SER A 23 -1.10 -4.02 5.44
N ARG A 24 -0.04 -3.86 6.25
CA ARG A 24 -0.14 -3.22 7.56
C ARG A 24 -0.62 -1.78 7.42
N LEU A 25 0.06 -0.96 6.61
CA LEU A 25 -0.19 0.48 6.43
C LEU A 25 -1.58 0.78 5.88
N SER A 26 -1.98 0.09 4.82
CA SER A 26 -3.29 0.29 4.18
C SER A 26 -4.45 -0.33 4.96
N GLY A 27 -4.18 -1.33 5.80
CA GLY A 27 -5.21 -2.17 6.42
C GLY A 27 -5.81 -3.23 5.48
N TYR A 28 -5.36 -3.31 4.22
CA TYR A 28 -5.74 -4.37 3.30
C TYR A 28 -5.00 -5.67 3.60
N SER A 29 -5.56 -6.80 3.18
CA SER A 29 -4.86 -8.09 3.29
C SER A 29 -3.68 -8.17 2.31
N VAL A 30 -2.66 -8.96 2.64
CA VAL A 30 -1.53 -9.29 1.74
C VAL A 30 -2.02 -9.79 0.38
N ASN A 31 -3.10 -10.59 0.35
CA ASN A 31 -3.69 -11.08 -0.90
C ASN A 31 -4.31 -9.95 -1.74
N THR A 32 -4.96 -8.98 -1.08
CA THR A 32 -5.51 -7.80 -1.74
C THR A 32 -4.40 -6.95 -2.35
N ILE A 33 -3.33 -6.69 -1.60
CA ILE A 33 -2.17 -5.94 -2.11
C ILE A 33 -1.55 -6.65 -3.32
N ALA A 34 -1.32 -7.96 -3.23
CA ALA A 34 -0.77 -8.74 -4.32
C ALA A 34 -1.69 -8.75 -5.56
N TRP A 35 -3.01 -8.75 -5.36
CA TRP A 35 -3.97 -8.65 -6.44
C TRP A 35 -3.94 -7.27 -7.11
N LEU A 36 -3.95 -6.19 -6.33
CA LEU A 36 -3.86 -4.81 -6.86
C LEU A 36 -2.60 -4.59 -7.69
N ALA A 37 -1.46 -5.08 -7.20
CA ALA A 37 -0.19 -5.04 -7.92
C ALA A 37 -0.26 -5.79 -9.26
N ARG A 38 -0.91 -6.96 -9.30
CA ARG A 38 -1.05 -7.76 -10.52
C ARG A 38 -2.00 -7.13 -11.54
N GLU A 39 -3.03 -6.44 -11.08
CA GLU A 39 -3.98 -5.72 -11.94
C GLU A 39 -3.43 -4.36 -12.41
N GLY A 40 -2.26 -3.93 -11.92
CA GLY A 40 -1.68 -2.62 -12.23
C GLY A 40 -2.45 -1.45 -11.61
N ALA A 41 -3.19 -1.70 -10.52
CA ALA A 41 -3.94 -0.68 -9.79
C ALA A 41 -3.06 0.14 -8.83
N ILE A 42 -1.87 -0.40 -8.49
CA ILE A 42 -0.84 0.26 -7.68
C ILE A 42 0.51 -0.04 -8.32
N ASP A 43 1.43 0.91 -8.21
CA ASP A 43 2.76 0.82 -8.80
C ASP A 43 3.68 -0.11 -8.01
N ILE A 44 4.54 -0.80 -8.74
CA ILE A 44 5.51 -1.75 -8.21
C ILE A 44 6.92 -1.42 -8.70
N ALA A 45 7.92 -1.72 -7.87
CA ALA A 45 9.31 -1.52 -8.27
C ALA A 45 9.71 -2.51 -9.37
N ASP A 46 10.51 -2.03 -10.33
CA ASP A 46 11.18 -2.89 -11.29
C ASP A 46 12.30 -3.67 -10.59
N GLY A 47 12.10 -4.96 -10.38
CA GLY A 47 13.08 -5.79 -9.68
C GLY A 47 12.65 -7.24 -9.50
N THR A 48 13.50 -8.00 -8.81
CA THR A 48 13.23 -9.40 -8.44
C THR A 48 12.31 -9.51 -7.21
N GLU A 49 12.23 -8.47 -6.40
CA GLU A 49 11.37 -8.42 -5.21
C GLU A 49 10.14 -7.57 -5.49
N LEU A 50 8.97 -8.05 -5.06
CA LEU A 50 7.72 -7.32 -5.18
C LEU A 50 7.65 -6.24 -4.09
N LEU A 51 8.01 -5.02 -4.48
CA LEU A 51 7.87 -3.82 -3.67
C LEU A 51 6.76 -2.94 -4.24
N ILE A 52 5.95 -2.38 -3.37
CA ILE A 52 4.80 -1.53 -3.67
C ILE A 52 5.19 -0.08 -3.41
N GLU A 53 4.87 0.81 -4.34
CA GLU A 53 5.06 2.23 -4.11
C GLU A 53 4.03 2.76 -3.09
N LYS A 54 4.52 3.41 -2.04
CA LYS A 54 3.70 3.93 -0.95
C LYS A 54 2.69 4.96 -1.42
N GLU A 55 3.11 5.93 -2.24
CA GLU A 55 2.23 7.02 -2.69
C GLU A 55 1.15 6.49 -3.63
N SER A 56 1.50 5.62 -4.58
CA SER A 56 0.52 4.95 -5.46
C SER A 56 -0.55 4.17 -4.67
N LEU A 57 -0.15 3.43 -3.63
CA LEU A 57 -1.10 2.76 -2.73
C LEU A 57 -2.00 3.73 -1.98
N ARG A 58 -1.46 4.87 -1.54
CA ARG A 58 -2.22 5.91 -0.84
C ARG A 58 -3.21 6.60 -1.77
N GLU A 59 -2.80 6.98 -2.96
CA GLU A 59 -3.66 7.58 -3.99
C GLU A 59 -4.81 6.64 -4.35
N PHE A 60 -4.54 5.33 -4.48
CA PHE A 60 -5.57 4.33 -4.67
C PHE A 60 -6.61 4.35 -3.53
N GLN A 61 -6.17 4.42 -2.27
CA GLN A 61 -7.09 4.51 -1.12
C GLN A 61 -7.90 5.80 -1.11
N GLU A 62 -7.28 6.94 -1.43
CA GLU A 62 -7.95 8.24 -1.52
C GLU A 62 -9.00 8.21 -2.64
N SER A 63 -8.69 7.64 -3.81
CA SER A 63 -9.63 7.50 -4.92
C SER A 63 -10.86 6.65 -4.58
N LEU A 64 -10.71 5.58 -3.79
CA LEU A 64 -11.83 4.76 -3.34
C LEU A 64 -12.75 5.50 -2.37
N LEU A 65 -12.19 6.40 -1.55
CA LEU A 65 -12.96 7.21 -0.59
C LEU A 65 -13.76 8.32 -1.28
N GLU A 66 -13.28 8.85 -2.41
CA GLU A 66 -14.01 9.87 -3.19
C GLU A 66 -15.26 9.32 -3.90
N ILE A 67 -15.32 8.00 -4.11
CA ILE A 67 -16.41 7.32 -4.84
C ILE A 67 -17.46 6.71 -3.90
N ALA A 68 -17.21 6.68 -2.58
CA ALA A 68 -18.07 6.08 -1.55
C ALA A 68 -19.04 7.08 -0.91
#